data_AF-A0A2G5TF70-F1
#
_entry.id   AF-A0A2G5TF70-F1
#
_cell.length_a   1.000
_cell.length_b   1.000
_cell.length_c   1.000
_cell.angle_alpha   90.00
_cell.angle_beta   90.00
_cell.angle_gamma   90.00
#
_symmetry.space_group_name_H-M   'P 1'
#
loop_
_entity.id
_entity.type
_entity.pdbx_description
1 polymer ?
#
loop_
_entity_poly.entity_id
_entity_poly.type
_entity_poly.pdbx_seq_one_letter_code
_entity_poly.pdbx_strand_id
1 'polypeptide(L)'
;MLHDETYRSHSEKEICNLKRSIEILKKIPDKLNGNDYFYTDDPENKDIVEACKQERPKISEELEELRKRNLENPDDFQKLISILQELEKLFIGFFTMISEVEIEQSVVEYYKNIELEFEKLCKIVVCMR
;
A
#
# COMPACT_ATOMS: atom_id res chain seq x y z
N MET A 1 26.08 -12.98 -16.16
CA MET A 1 25.89 -12.71 -14.72
C MET A 1 25.56 -11.23 -14.43
N LEU A 2 24.95 -10.47 -15.36
CA LEU A 2 24.61 -9.04 -15.18
C LEU A 2 23.11 -8.77 -14.99
N HIS A 3 22.25 -9.78 -15.14
CA HIS A 3 20.80 -9.62 -15.01
C HIS A 3 20.30 -9.61 -13.56
N ASP A 4 21.11 -10.13 -12.63
CA ASP A 4 20.70 -10.42 -11.26
C ASP A 4 20.78 -9.16 -10.36
N GLU A 5 21.80 -8.32 -10.53
CA GLU A 5 21.97 -7.08 -9.74
C GLU A 5 20.95 -5.99 -10.08
N THR A 6 20.60 -5.84 -11.36
CA THR A 6 19.64 -4.83 -11.83
C THR A 6 18.21 -5.15 -11.35
N TYR A 7 17.82 -6.43 -11.38
CA TYR A 7 16.49 -6.87 -10.90
C TYR A 7 16.35 -6.76 -9.37
N ARG A 8 17.43 -6.98 -8.62
CA ARG A 8 17.47 -6.79 -7.15
C ARG A 8 17.31 -5.32 -6.77
N SER A 9 18.03 -4.41 -7.45
CA SER A 9 17.92 -2.96 -7.21
C SER A 9 16.52 -2.41 -7.52
N HIS A 10 15.87 -2.92 -8.57
CA HIS A 10 14.49 -2.56 -8.86
C HIS A 10 13.58 -3.06 -7.75
N SER A 11 13.82 -4.29 -7.29
CA SER A 11 12.92 -4.91 -6.34
C SER A 11 12.77 -4.19 -5.00
N GLU A 12 13.87 -3.62 -4.52
CA GLU A 12 13.90 -2.80 -3.32
C GLU A 12 13.27 -1.43 -3.55
N LYS A 13 13.36 -0.89 -4.78
CA LYS A 13 12.75 0.38 -5.16
C LYS A 13 11.23 0.33 -5.06
N GLU A 14 10.58 -0.68 -5.63
CA GLU A 14 9.10 -0.77 -5.59
C GLU A 14 8.58 -0.93 -4.15
N ILE A 15 9.27 -1.74 -3.33
CA ILE A 15 8.94 -1.90 -1.91
C ILE A 15 9.16 -0.60 -1.13
N CYS A 16 10.25 0.11 -1.38
CA CYS A 16 10.52 1.41 -0.75
C CYS A 16 9.48 2.46 -1.16
N ASN A 17 9.06 2.47 -2.43
CA ASN A 17 8.03 3.37 -2.93
C ASN A 17 6.67 3.08 -2.29
N LEU A 18 6.25 1.81 -2.25
CA LEU A 18 5.04 1.40 -1.54
C LEU A 18 5.08 1.79 -0.06
N LYS A 19 6.21 1.55 0.62
CA LYS A 19 6.38 1.97 2.02
C LYS A 19 6.14 3.47 2.19
N ARG A 20 6.72 4.29 1.30
CA ARG A 20 6.55 5.74 1.33
C ARG A 20 5.09 6.14 1.11
N SER A 21 4.38 5.50 0.18
CA SER A 21 2.96 5.75 -0.04
C SER A 21 2.12 5.35 1.18
N ILE A 22 2.38 4.20 1.80
CA ILE A 22 1.71 3.74 3.03
C ILE A 22 1.90 4.74 4.19
N GLU A 23 3.11 5.28 4.36
CA GLU A 23 3.37 6.34 5.36
C GLU A 23 2.56 7.63 5.10
N ILE A 24 2.26 7.94 3.84
CA ILE A 24 1.34 9.05 3.51
C ILE A 24 -0.09 8.69 3.91
N LEU A 25 -0.54 7.47 3.60
CA LEU A 25 -1.89 6.99 3.94
C LEU A 25 -2.15 7.01 5.45
N LYS A 26 -1.12 6.73 6.27
CA LYS A 26 -1.16 6.75 7.74
C LYS A 26 -1.70 8.05 8.34
N LYS A 27 -1.57 9.17 7.63
CA LYS A 27 -2.08 10.46 8.11
C LYS A 27 -3.59 10.46 8.32
N ILE A 28 -4.35 9.63 7.60
CA ILE A 28 -5.80 9.48 7.78
C ILE A 28 -6.14 8.81 9.12
N PRO A 29 -5.65 7.59 9.43
CA PRO A 29 -5.89 6.98 10.74
C PRO A 29 -5.30 7.79 11.89
N ASP A 30 -4.17 8.48 11.69
CA ASP A 30 -3.61 9.38 12.71
C ASP A 30 -4.57 10.54 13.04
N LYS A 31 -5.27 11.09 12.03
CA LYS A 31 -6.27 12.15 12.22
C LYS A 31 -7.54 11.65 12.92
N LEU A 32 -7.87 10.38 12.74
CA LEU A 32 -8.97 9.69 13.43
C LEU A 32 -8.60 9.25 14.85
N ASN A 33 -7.35 9.39 15.29
CA ASN A 33 -6.97 8.95 16.62
C ASN A 33 -7.69 9.79 17.70
N GLY A 34 -8.71 9.20 18.32
CA GLY A 34 -9.59 9.87 19.29
C GLY A 34 -10.85 10.53 18.71
N ASN A 35 -11.11 10.39 17.41
CA ASN A 35 -12.31 10.91 16.73
C ASN A 35 -13.03 9.79 15.97
N ASP A 36 -14.36 9.71 16.04
CA ASP A 36 -15.11 8.66 15.32
C ASP A 36 -15.11 8.86 13.80
N TYR A 37 -15.05 10.13 13.36
CA TYR A 37 -15.00 10.52 11.96
C TYR A 37 -14.38 11.91 11.75
N PHE A 38 -14.08 12.26 10.49
CA PHE A 38 -13.85 13.65 10.07
C PHE A 38 -14.34 13.89 8.63
N TYR A 39 -14.60 15.15 8.28
CA TYR A 39 -15.09 15.53 6.95
C TYR A 39 -13.97 15.82 5.96
N THR A 40 -14.12 15.34 4.72
CA THR A 40 -13.09 15.46 3.67
C THR A 40 -13.04 16.84 3.02
N ASP A 41 -14.12 17.61 3.10
CA ASP A 41 -14.23 18.98 2.58
C ASP A 41 -13.83 20.06 3.60
N ASP A 42 -13.63 19.67 4.86
CA ASP A 42 -13.08 20.54 5.89
C ASP A 42 -11.68 21.04 5.46
N PRO A 43 -11.46 22.37 5.40
CA PRO A 43 -10.17 22.95 5.04
C PRO A 43 -8.98 22.37 5.80
N GLU A 44 -9.15 21.95 7.06
CA GLU A 44 -8.07 21.36 7.86
C GLU A 44 -7.68 19.95 7.43
N ASN A 45 -8.57 19.22 6.76
CA ASN A 45 -8.38 17.81 6.38
C ASN A 45 -8.07 17.65 4.89
N LYS A 46 -8.49 18.62 4.08
CA LYS A 46 -8.42 18.60 2.62
C LYS A 46 -7.03 18.24 2.09
N ASP A 47 -5.98 18.88 2.62
CA ASP A 47 -4.60 18.63 2.17
C ASP A 47 -4.15 17.19 2.43
N ILE A 48 -4.57 16.60 3.56
CA ILE A 48 -4.23 15.23 3.92
C ILE A 48 -4.97 14.23 3.01
N VAL A 49 -6.27 14.46 2.79
CA VAL A 49 -7.10 13.60 1.94
C VAL A 49 -6.61 13.64 0.49
N GLU A 50 -6.33 14.82 -0.04
CA GLU A 50 -5.80 14.98 -1.40
C GLU A 50 -4.42 14.33 -1.55
N ALA A 51 -3.52 14.51 -0.59
CA ALA A 51 -2.22 13.83 -0.59
C ALA A 51 -2.37 12.30 -0.64
N CYS A 52 -3.32 11.74 0.11
CA CYS A 52 -3.60 10.30 0.07
C CYS A 52 -4.16 9.87 -1.29
N LYS A 53 -5.15 10.59 -1.84
CA LYS A 53 -5.74 10.29 -3.15
C LYS A 53 -4.70 10.30 -4.28
N GLN A 54 -3.71 11.18 -4.21
CA GLN A 54 -2.61 11.25 -5.18
C GLN A 54 -1.66 10.04 -5.14
N GLU A 55 -1.63 9.27 -4.06
CA GLU A 55 -0.82 8.05 -3.96
C GLU A 55 -1.45 6.86 -4.68
N ARG A 56 -2.77 6.87 -4.94
CA ARG A 56 -3.47 5.77 -5.60
C ARG A 56 -2.82 5.29 -6.90
N PRO A 57 -2.55 6.15 -7.91
CA PRO A 57 -1.93 5.70 -9.16
C PRO A 57 -0.52 5.15 -8.94
N LYS A 58 0.24 5.71 -7.98
CA LYS A 58 1.60 5.25 -7.66
C LYS A 58 1.56 3.85 -7.08
N ILE A 59 0.70 3.61 -6.09
CA ILE A 59 0.51 2.28 -5.48
C ILE A 59 0.11 1.25 -6.55
N SER A 60 -0.84 1.58 -7.42
CA SER A 60 -1.24 0.69 -8.51
C SER A 60 -0.09 0.34 -9.46
N GLU A 61 0.75 1.32 -9.82
CA GLU A 61 1.94 1.11 -10.65
C GLU A 61 2.94 0.16 -9.96
N GLU A 62 3.27 0.41 -8.70
CA GLU A 62 4.23 -0.42 -7.95
C GLU A 62 3.72 -1.87 -7.77
N LEU A 63 2.43 -2.06 -7.53
CA LEU A 63 1.83 -3.40 -7.44
C LEU A 63 1.90 -4.16 -8.78
N GLU A 64 1.68 -3.48 -9.90
CA GLU A 64 1.81 -4.08 -11.23
C GLU A 64 3.26 -4.42 -11.58
N GLU A 65 4.24 -3.58 -11.23
CA GLU A 65 5.66 -3.89 -11.39
C GLU A 65 6.07 -5.10 -10.54
N LEU A 66 5.58 -5.20 -9.30
CA LEU A 66 5.78 -6.37 -8.44
C LEU A 66 5.20 -7.66 -9.05
N ARG A 67 4.07 -7.59 -9.77
CA ARG A 67 3.44 -8.76 -10.43
C ARG A 67 4.26 -9.30 -11.59
N LYS A 68 5.02 -8.45 -12.27
CA LYS A 68 5.88 -8.83 -13.40
C LYS A 68 7.11 -9.63 -12.95
N ARG A 69 7.36 -9.74 -11.64
CA ARG A 69 8.49 -10.51 -11.12
C ARG A 69 8.29 -11.99 -11.36
N ASN A 70 9.30 -12.61 -11.95
CA ASN A 70 9.37 -14.05 -12.07
C ASN A 70 10.22 -14.57 -10.89
N LEU A 71 9.59 -15.28 -9.95
CA LEU A 71 10.33 -15.95 -8.87
C LEU A 71 10.66 -17.38 -9.31
N GLU A 72 11.88 -17.82 -9.03
CA GLU A 72 12.34 -19.17 -9.39
C GLU A 72 11.53 -20.27 -8.69
N ASN A 73 11.06 -19.99 -7.46
CA ASN A 73 10.19 -20.88 -6.71
C ASN A 73 8.71 -20.60 -7.03
N PRO A 74 7.99 -21.56 -7.65
CA PRO A 74 6.56 -21.40 -7.97
C PRO A 74 5.68 -21.13 -6.76
N ASP A 75 6.01 -21.71 -5.59
CA ASP A 75 5.22 -21.50 -4.37
C ASP A 75 5.37 -20.08 -3.84
N ASP A 76 6.58 -19.52 -3.92
CA ASP A 76 6.82 -18.13 -3.49
C ASP A 76 6.22 -17.15 -4.50
N PHE A 77 6.23 -17.48 -5.79
CA PHE A 77 5.50 -16.71 -6.81
C PHE A 77 4.00 -16.69 -6.50
N GLN A 78 3.39 -17.83 -6.19
CA GLN A 78 1.96 -17.88 -5.82
C GLN A 78 1.65 -17.08 -4.56
N LYS A 79 2.50 -17.16 -3.53
CA LYS A 79 2.35 -16.34 -2.31
C LYS A 79 2.46 -14.84 -2.63
N LEU A 80 3.43 -14.45 -3.45
CA LEU A 80 3.59 -13.06 -3.90
C LEU A 80 2.30 -12.57 -4.57
N ILE A 81 1.80 -13.29 -5.57
CA ILE A 81 0.57 -12.91 -6.27
C ILE A 81 -0.62 -12.82 -5.31
N SER A 82 -0.78 -13.77 -4.39
CA SER A 82 -1.85 -13.74 -3.40
C SER A 82 -1.79 -12.48 -2.52
N ILE A 83 -0.60 -12.11 -2.04
CA ILE A 83 -0.43 -10.91 -1.21
C ILE A 83 -0.67 -9.63 -2.02
N LEU A 84 -0.21 -9.57 -3.27
CA LEU A 84 -0.44 -8.41 -4.14
C LEU A 84 -1.93 -8.24 -4.48
N GLN A 85 -2.68 -9.33 -4.62
CA GLN A 85 -4.13 -9.27 -4.80
C GLN A 85 -4.86 -8.80 -3.55
N GLU A 86 -4.42 -9.24 -2.37
CA GLU A 86 -5.03 -8.81 -1.11
C GLU A 86 -4.73 -7.33 -0.82
N LEU A 87 -3.49 -6.90 -1.01
CA LEU A 87 -3.12 -5.48 -0.93
C LEU A 87 -3.95 -4.62 -1.89
N GLU A 88 -4.13 -5.05 -3.15
CA GLU A 88 -4.95 -4.33 -4.11
C GLU A 88 -6.39 -4.13 -3.61
N LYS A 89 -7.03 -5.19 -3.09
CA LYS A 89 -8.38 -5.09 -2.52
C LYS A 89 -8.43 -4.14 -1.32
N LEU A 90 -7.47 -4.24 -0.41
CA LEU A 90 -7.40 -3.40 0.78
C LEU A 90 -7.20 -1.92 0.42
N PHE A 91 -6.31 -1.63 -0.54
CA PHE A 91 -6.12 -0.27 -1.06
C PHE A 91 -7.38 0.25 -1.74
N ILE A 92 -8.07 -0.56 -2.55
CA ILE A 92 -9.35 -0.17 -3.16
C ILE A 92 -10.36 0.19 -2.06
N GLY A 93 -10.50 -0.63 -1.03
CA GLY A 93 -11.38 -0.35 0.11
C GLY A 93 -11.01 0.95 0.82
N PHE A 94 -9.73 1.14 1.15
CA PHE A 94 -9.23 2.37 1.75
C PHE A 94 -9.55 3.60 0.89
N PHE A 95 -9.27 3.54 -0.42
CA PHE A 95 -9.49 4.66 -1.33
C PHE A 95 -10.96 4.99 -1.55
N THR A 96 -11.84 3.99 -1.52
CA THR A 96 -13.29 4.20 -1.51
C THR A 96 -13.69 4.98 -0.26
N MET A 97 -13.26 4.53 0.93
CA MET A 97 -13.62 5.18 2.20
C MET A 97 -13.18 6.65 2.25
N ILE A 98 -11.95 6.97 1.80
CA ILE A 98 -11.48 8.37 1.82
C ILE A 98 -12.06 9.25 0.69
N SER A 99 -12.84 8.66 -0.21
CA SER A 99 -13.56 9.39 -1.26
C SER A 99 -14.96 9.83 -0.81
N GLU A 100 -15.44 9.30 0.31
CA GLU A 100 -16.70 9.72 0.93
C GLU A 100 -16.58 11.13 1.54
N VAL A 101 -17.74 11.73 1.83
CA VAL A 101 -17.81 13.05 2.50
C VAL A 101 -17.31 12.94 3.93
N GLU A 102 -17.63 11.84 4.60
CA GLU A 102 -17.26 11.54 5.97
C GLU A 102 -16.36 10.30 5.98
N ILE A 103 -15.19 10.40 6.62
CA ILE A 103 -14.28 9.28 6.80
C ILE A 103 -14.43 8.79 8.24
N GLU A 104 -14.88 7.55 8.39
CA GLU A 104 -15.11 6.89 9.68
C GLU A 104 -13.93 6.01 10.13
N GLN A 105 -13.96 5.60 11.40
CA GLN A 105 -13.00 4.66 12.02
C GLN A 105 -12.76 3.35 11.25
N SER A 106 -13.71 2.89 10.43
CA SER A 106 -13.53 1.67 9.61
C SER A 106 -12.34 1.76 8.66
N VAL A 107 -11.93 2.97 8.24
CA VAL A 107 -10.70 3.17 7.43
C VAL A 107 -9.42 2.76 8.18
N VAL A 108 -9.43 2.82 9.51
CA VAL A 108 -8.30 2.42 10.37
C VAL A 108 -8.07 0.91 10.28
N GLU A 109 -9.14 0.12 10.15
CA GLU A 109 -9.04 -1.33 9.98
C GLU A 109 -8.41 -1.68 8.61
N TYR A 110 -8.82 -0.99 7.54
CA TYR A 110 -8.16 -1.13 6.24
C TYR A 110 -6.67 -0.82 6.33
N TYR A 111 -6.29 0.28 6.98
CA TYR A 111 -4.88 0.65 7.14
C TYR A 111 -4.07 -0.41 7.90
N LYS A 112 -4.59 -0.94 9.02
CA LYS A 112 -3.93 -2.01 9.78
C LYS A 112 -3.73 -3.26 8.93
N ASN A 113 -4.73 -3.64 8.15
CA ASN A 113 -4.63 -4.81 7.26
C ASN A 113 -3.63 -4.57 6.12
N ILE A 114 -3.54 -3.34 5.60
CA ILE A 114 -2.51 -2.94 4.63
C ILE A 114 -1.11 -3.12 5.23
N GLU A 115 -0.87 -2.63 6.46
CA GLU A 115 0.42 -2.80 7.13
C GLU A 115 0.78 -4.29 7.30
N LEU A 116 -0.17 -5.11 7.73
CA LEU A 116 0.03 -6.55 7.91
C LEU A 116 0.38 -7.27 6.60
N GLU A 117 -0.36 -7.02 5.52
CA GLU A 117 -0.07 -7.62 4.22
C GLU A 117 1.23 -7.08 3.61
N PHE A 118 1.54 -5.80 3.84
CA PHE A 118 2.80 -5.21 3.40
C PHE A 118 4.01 -5.82 4.12
N GLU A 119 3.91 -6.14 5.41
CA GLU A 119 4.95 -6.89 6.12
C GLU A 119 5.17 -8.29 5.53
N LYS A 120 4.08 -8.98 5.14
CA LYS A 120 4.19 -10.29 4.47
C LYS A 120 4.86 -10.16 3.11
N LEU A 121 4.50 -9.13 2.33
CA LEU A 121 5.16 -8.80 1.07
C LEU A 121 6.67 -8.59 1.26
N CYS A 122 7.04 -7.80 2.27
CA CYS A 122 8.44 -7.55 2.58
C CYS A 122 9.18 -8.84 2.91
N LYS A 123 8.58 -9.77 3.66
CA LYS A 123 9.21 -11.06 3.96
C LYS A 123 9.46 -11.88 2.70
N ILE A 124 8.55 -11.89 1.73
CA ILE A 124 8.76 -12.63 0.47
C ILE A 124 9.85 -11.98 -0.37
N VAL A 125 9.82 -10.65 -0.50
CA VAL A 125 10.75 -9.93 -1.36
C VAL A 125 12.14 -9.81 -0.75
N VAL A 126 12.24 -9.61 0.57
CA VAL A 126 13.50 -9.38 1.29
C VAL A 126 14.15 -10.67 1.80
N CYS A 127 13.39 -11.76 1.99
CA CYS A 127 13.98 -13.08 2.35
C CYS A 127 14.49 -13.87 1.13
N MET A 128 14.46 -13.32 -0.09
CA MET A 128 15.21 -13.88 -1.24
C MET A 128 16.72 -13.58 -1.16
N ARG A 129 17.28 -13.60 0.05
CA ARG A 129 18.70 -13.39 0.34
C ARG A 129 19.43 -14.72 0.49
#